data_AF-A0A3D1PLF4-F1
#
_entry.id   AF-A0A3D1PLF4-F1
#
_cell.length_a   1.000
_cell.length_b   1.000
_cell.length_c   1.000
_cell.angle_alpha   90.00
_cell.angle_beta   90.00
_cell.angle_gamma   90.00
#
_symmetry.space_group_name_H-M   'P 1'
#
loop_
_entity.id
_entity.type
_entity.pdbx_description
1 polymer ?
#
loop_
_entity_poly.entity_id
_entity_poly.type
_entity_poly.pdbx_seq_one_letter_code
_entity_poly.pdbx_strand_id
1 'polypeptide(L)'
;MDNQKFGKFIKELRKKSNMTQKELGEKLNVTDKAVSKWERGLSFPDITIINSLAETFGITSSEILNAELGKKEEIDIEKAVQEAVENIMKEKEKRQEKRKKIQKIITIISTVLFVICFIIQLGYITILRKHGYEYVSDIVYYIINEIIVITAIIPSIYITQYSKIKNKLMRNIIVTCVASILTITNFAFMLNNGFKNKCIVSFSSDFSNELVLKQNKETGETTLYKNAKLFIFAKPKEKFSYAVEGKIKHQWIVNDVCSITYKDKDGKLREFVATYGDRGNGISYYYVTTAISGDWQTRSQYGTQIEMSMDSKGIKIKKDKKSEEFEYDKIKQYGTLAIVLYKNETPKYVIALNKDCKIDEKTGIIKRDGTITLTEVSMEKAVKEKLYCTTYKNANDLSNYNVVSVAANDYKIKNGILYISYDGKNTIEVPGDFSNDSSSYNKYNYQISKEKTIFYYTKNQKKYLVYSDDMGVNWQTVELEDKGSIQNIQFIDANIGFMLEFEDVAMGTAFGKISKTVDGGKTWTDISNGIGEKNEERFKTASQIKFIDKNTGFLTMPLTGGENSDLYITRDCGKTFSKVNILESDIYDYYNLPTIENEKMYLEIGQGSDGDYNGGDSKKYCSEDKGNSWNIVN
;
A
#
# COMPACT_ATOMS: atom_id res chain seq x y z
N MET A 1 -11.82 47.40 -61.14
CA MET A 1 -11.24 48.52 -61.91
C MET A 1 -9.74 48.54 -61.70
N ASP A 2 -8.98 48.63 -62.78
CA ASP A 2 -7.52 48.73 -62.74
C ASP A 2 -7.11 50.21 -62.61
N ASN A 3 -6.58 50.59 -61.45
CA ASN A 3 -6.17 51.96 -61.15
C ASN A 3 -5.07 52.46 -62.10
N GLN A 4 -4.21 51.58 -62.61
CA GLN A 4 -3.18 51.98 -63.58
C GLN A 4 -3.79 52.31 -64.94
N LYS A 5 -4.76 51.50 -65.38
CA LYS A 5 -5.52 51.76 -66.61
C LYS A 5 -6.27 53.08 -66.53
N PHE A 6 -6.97 53.31 -65.42
CA PHE A 6 -7.66 54.58 -65.16
C PHE A 6 -6.71 55.77 -65.15
N GLY A 7 -5.60 55.68 -64.42
CA GLY A 7 -4.63 56.76 -64.32
C GLY A 7 -4.03 57.16 -65.67
N LYS A 8 -3.68 56.18 -66.51
CA LYS A 8 -3.21 56.42 -67.88
C LYS A 8 -4.27 57.12 -68.72
N PHE A 9 -5.52 56.68 -68.63
CA PHE A 9 -6.63 57.25 -69.37
C PHE A 9 -6.90 58.72 -69.00
N ILE A 10 -6.94 59.04 -67.70
CA ILE A 10 -7.09 60.44 -67.24
C ILE A 10 -5.93 61.31 -67.70
N LYS A 11 -4.69 60.78 -67.67
CA LYS A 11 -3.50 61.48 -68.18
C LYS A 11 -3.59 61.75 -69.68
N GLU A 12 -4.10 60.81 -70.46
CA GLU A 12 -4.32 60.98 -71.89
C GLU A 12 -5.39 62.01 -72.19
N LEU A 13 -6.54 61.97 -71.50
CA LEU A 13 -7.60 62.96 -71.65
C LEU A 13 -7.11 64.37 -71.30
N ARG A 14 -6.43 64.52 -70.16
CA ARG A 14 -5.83 65.80 -69.76
C ARG A 14 -4.88 66.36 -70.82
N LYS A 15 -4.00 65.50 -71.36
CA LYS A 15 -3.05 65.90 -72.42
C LYS A 15 -3.77 66.27 -73.72
N LYS A 16 -4.81 65.53 -74.12
CA LYS A 16 -5.63 65.85 -75.30
C LYS A 16 -6.37 67.18 -75.14
N SER A 17 -6.77 67.52 -73.93
CA SER A 17 -7.37 68.81 -73.59
C SER A 17 -6.34 69.94 -73.37
N ASN A 18 -5.05 69.70 -73.64
CA ASN A 18 -3.95 70.65 -73.47
C ASN A 18 -3.85 71.28 -72.06
N MET A 19 -4.22 70.54 -71.01
CA MET A 19 -4.15 71.02 -69.62
C MET A 19 -2.92 70.46 -68.89
N THR A 20 -2.37 71.24 -67.95
CA THR A 20 -1.40 70.78 -66.94
C THR A 20 -2.13 70.09 -65.78
N GLN A 21 -1.40 69.31 -64.96
CA GLN A 21 -1.99 68.68 -63.77
C GLN A 21 -2.56 69.72 -62.78
N LYS A 22 -1.95 70.91 -62.73
CA LYS A 22 -2.41 72.04 -61.92
C LYS A 22 -3.73 72.61 -62.44
N GLU A 23 -3.83 72.87 -63.73
CA GLU A 23 -5.06 73.40 -64.35
C GLU A 23 -6.23 72.41 -64.25
N LEU A 24 -5.97 71.10 -64.41
CA LEU A 24 -7.00 70.09 -64.18
C LEU A 24 -7.42 70.04 -62.70
N GLY A 25 -6.46 70.17 -61.78
CA GLY A 25 -6.75 70.26 -60.35
C GLY A 25 -7.65 71.44 -60.02
N GLU A 26 -7.31 72.63 -60.51
CA GLU A 26 -8.10 73.86 -60.33
C GLU A 26 -9.53 73.70 -60.88
N LYS A 27 -9.68 73.13 -62.08
CA LYS A 27 -11.00 72.93 -62.71
C LYS A 27 -11.89 71.94 -61.95
N LEU A 28 -11.29 70.98 -61.25
CA LEU A 28 -11.99 69.97 -60.44
C LEU A 28 -12.05 70.33 -58.95
N ASN A 29 -11.53 71.50 -58.56
CA ASN A 29 -11.38 71.94 -57.17
C ASN A 29 -10.62 70.93 -56.29
N VAL A 30 -9.53 70.36 -56.83
CA VAL A 30 -8.62 69.43 -56.14
C VAL A 30 -7.16 69.84 -56.32
N THR A 31 -6.27 69.33 -55.47
CA THR A 31 -4.83 69.62 -55.62
C THR A 31 -4.23 68.91 -56.83
N ASP A 32 -3.25 69.56 -57.47
CA ASP A 32 -2.40 68.97 -58.52
C ASP A 32 -1.75 67.64 -58.08
N LYS A 33 -1.40 67.54 -56.78
CA LYS A 33 -0.89 66.30 -56.16
C LYS A 33 -1.92 65.16 -56.19
N ALA A 34 -3.21 65.46 -56.04
CA ALA A 34 -4.28 64.45 -56.13
C ALA A 34 -4.38 63.91 -57.57
N VAL A 35 -4.41 64.82 -58.56
CA VAL A 35 -4.39 64.46 -59.99
C VAL A 35 -3.15 63.61 -60.32
N SER A 36 -1.97 64.01 -59.83
CA SER A 36 -0.73 63.26 -60.01
C SER A 36 -0.75 61.85 -59.40
N LYS A 37 -1.46 61.65 -58.28
CA LYS A 37 -1.65 60.32 -57.70
C LYS A 37 -2.61 59.47 -58.53
N TRP A 38 -3.70 60.06 -59.05
CA TRP A 38 -4.62 59.38 -59.95
C TRP A 38 -3.92 58.93 -61.23
N GLU A 39 -3.18 59.83 -61.88
CA GLU A 39 -2.48 59.53 -63.14
C GLU A 39 -1.40 58.45 -63.01
N ARG A 40 -0.87 58.26 -61.80
CA ARG A 40 0.10 57.20 -61.48
C ARG A 40 -0.57 55.92 -60.96
N GLY A 41 -1.89 55.89 -60.86
CA GLY A 41 -2.66 54.76 -60.33
C GLY A 41 -2.50 54.53 -58.83
N LEU A 42 -1.96 55.51 -58.08
CA LEU A 42 -1.70 55.42 -56.64
C LEU A 42 -2.94 55.70 -55.79
N SER A 43 -3.94 56.38 -56.33
CA SER A 43 -5.23 56.59 -55.69
C SER A 43 -6.32 56.74 -56.75
N PHE A 44 -7.58 56.73 -56.31
CA PHE A 44 -8.74 56.89 -57.17
C PHE A 44 -9.55 58.13 -56.73
N PRO A 45 -10.14 58.92 -57.65
CA PRO A 45 -11.02 60.03 -57.28
C PRO A 45 -12.30 59.53 -56.62
N ASP A 46 -12.91 60.35 -55.75
CA ASP A 46 -14.23 60.03 -55.19
C ASP A 46 -15.33 60.10 -56.27
N ILE A 47 -16.45 59.43 -56.04
CA ILE A 47 -17.57 59.31 -56.99
C ILE A 47 -18.13 60.67 -57.43
N THR A 48 -18.04 61.68 -56.57
CA THR A 48 -18.43 63.06 -56.89
C THR A 48 -17.51 63.67 -57.94
N ILE A 49 -16.20 63.42 -57.85
CA ILE A 49 -15.18 63.90 -58.79
C ILE A 49 -15.25 63.14 -60.12
N ILE A 50 -15.73 61.90 -60.13
CA ILE A 50 -15.93 61.12 -61.37
C ILE A 50 -16.88 61.85 -62.33
N ASN A 51 -17.98 62.39 -61.82
CA ASN A 51 -18.93 63.17 -62.63
C ASN A 51 -18.29 64.48 -63.12
N SER A 52 -17.54 65.19 -62.26
CA SER A 52 -16.82 66.40 -62.66
C SER A 52 -15.73 66.15 -63.69
N LEU A 53 -15.04 65.01 -63.63
CA LEU A 53 -14.08 64.56 -64.65
C LEU A 53 -14.79 64.28 -65.99
N ALA A 54 -15.93 63.60 -65.94
CA ALA A 54 -16.76 63.30 -67.11
C ALA A 54 -17.18 64.60 -67.82
N GLU A 55 -17.72 65.56 -67.07
CA GLU A 55 -18.08 66.89 -67.56
C GLU A 55 -16.86 67.66 -68.11
N THR A 56 -15.74 67.64 -67.39
CA THR A 56 -14.52 68.37 -67.77
C THR A 56 -13.95 67.91 -69.10
N PHE A 57 -14.04 66.61 -69.39
CA PHE A 57 -13.53 66.01 -70.63
C PHE A 57 -14.61 65.78 -71.69
N GLY A 58 -15.88 66.11 -71.41
CA GLY A 58 -16.99 65.96 -72.34
C GLY A 58 -17.34 64.50 -72.66
N ILE A 59 -17.14 63.59 -71.70
CA ILE A 59 -17.42 62.15 -71.84
C ILE A 59 -18.37 61.68 -70.73
N THR A 60 -18.87 60.46 -70.81
CA THR A 60 -19.81 59.93 -69.81
C THR A 60 -19.09 59.37 -68.58
N SER A 61 -19.77 59.37 -67.42
CA SER A 61 -19.23 58.75 -66.20
C SER A 61 -18.93 57.25 -66.39
N SER A 62 -19.66 56.56 -67.27
CA SER A 62 -19.37 55.17 -67.65
C SER A 62 -18.03 55.05 -68.39
N GLU A 63 -17.73 55.95 -69.33
CA GLU A 63 -16.44 55.97 -70.05
C GLU A 63 -15.27 56.31 -69.11
N ILE A 64 -15.48 57.21 -68.14
CA ILE A 64 -14.50 57.49 -67.08
C ILE A 64 -14.24 56.24 -66.23
N LEU A 65 -15.28 55.54 -65.78
CA LEU A 65 -15.17 54.35 -64.93
C LEU A 65 -14.53 53.16 -65.67
N ASN A 66 -14.82 53.02 -66.96
CA ASN A 66 -14.28 51.93 -67.79
C ASN A 66 -12.88 52.24 -68.36
N ALA A 67 -12.45 53.50 -68.26
CA ALA A 67 -11.18 54.01 -68.80
C ALA A 67 -11.00 53.74 -70.30
N GLU A 68 -12.10 53.81 -71.07
CA GLU A 68 -12.17 53.58 -72.52
C GLU A 68 -13.27 54.47 -73.13
N LEU A 69 -12.99 55.14 -74.26
CA LEU A 69 -13.98 55.95 -75.01
C LEU A 69 -14.87 55.04 -75.88
N GLY A 70 -16.17 55.31 -75.93
CA GLY A 70 -17.07 54.72 -76.92
C GLY A 70 -17.60 53.30 -76.66
N LYS A 71 -17.34 52.69 -75.49
CA LYS A 71 -18.01 51.44 -75.10
C LYS A 71 -19.18 51.72 -74.16
N LYS A 72 -20.39 51.73 -74.74
CA LYS A 72 -21.62 51.42 -74.00
C LYS A 72 -21.75 49.90 -73.98
N GLU A 73 -21.21 49.23 -72.97
CA GLU A 73 -21.86 47.98 -72.57
C GLU A 73 -23.13 48.39 -71.84
N GLU A 74 -24.28 48.21 -72.48
CA GLU A 74 -25.55 48.14 -71.76
C GLU A 74 -25.43 46.96 -70.78
N ILE A 75 -25.17 47.29 -69.52
CA ILE A 75 -25.33 46.32 -68.45
C ILE A 75 -26.82 46.01 -68.43
N ASP A 76 -27.18 44.81 -68.85
CA ASP A 76 -28.51 44.26 -68.62
C ASP A 76 -28.69 44.15 -67.11
N ILE A 77 -29.35 45.16 -66.53
CA ILE A 77 -29.54 45.31 -65.09
C ILE A 77 -30.32 44.10 -64.56
N GLU A 78 -31.27 43.55 -65.33
CA GLU A 78 -32.02 42.36 -64.92
C GLU A 78 -31.12 41.14 -64.83
N LYS A 79 -30.25 40.92 -65.83
CA LYS A 79 -29.29 39.82 -65.81
C LYS A 79 -28.27 39.95 -64.67
N ALA A 80 -27.71 41.15 -64.46
CA ALA A 80 -26.75 41.39 -63.37
C ALA A 80 -27.39 41.22 -61.98
N VAL A 81 -28.66 41.63 -61.81
CA VAL A 81 -29.43 41.42 -60.59
C VAL A 81 -29.74 39.94 -60.38
N GLN A 82 -30.12 39.21 -61.44
CA GLN A 82 -30.35 37.75 -61.35
C GLN A 82 -29.08 36.99 -60.95
N GLU A 83 -27.94 37.29 -61.56
CA GLU A 83 -26.66 36.66 -61.23
C GLU A 83 -26.23 36.98 -59.77
N ALA A 84 -26.45 38.22 -59.31
CA ALA A 84 -26.17 38.60 -57.92
C ALA A 84 -27.07 37.85 -56.91
N VAL A 85 -28.38 37.73 -57.20
CA VAL A 85 -29.33 36.97 -56.38
C VAL A 85 -28.96 35.49 -56.36
N GLU A 86 -28.63 34.90 -57.51
CA GLU A 86 -28.23 33.50 -57.60
C GLU A 86 -26.94 33.21 -56.83
N ASN A 87 -25.95 34.11 -56.89
CA ASN A 87 -24.73 34.01 -56.10
C ASN A 87 -25.00 34.10 -54.59
N ILE A 88 -25.90 35.00 -54.16
CA ILE A 88 -26.34 35.10 -52.76
C ILE A 88 -27.08 33.82 -52.32
N MET A 89 -27.92 33.25 -53.17
CA MET A 89 -28.63 31.99 -52.89
C MET A 89 -27.65 30.82 -52.78
N LYS A 90 -26.71 30.67 -53.72
CA LYS A 90 -25.63 29.66 -53.69
C LYS A 90 -24.75 29.82 -52.45
N GLU A 91 -24.40 31.04 -52.06
CA GLU A 91 -23.69 31.30 -50.80
C GLU A 91 -24.51 30.90 -49.57
N LYS A 92 -25.80 31.23 -49.53
CA LYS A 92 -26.71 30.83 -48.45
C LYS A 92 -26.82 29.31 -48.36
N GLU A 93 -26.97 28.61 -49.48
CA GLU A 93 -27.01 27.14 -49.55
C GLU A 93 -25.70 26.51 -49.05
N LYS A 94 -24.54 26.98 -49.53
CA LYS A 94 -23.22 26.55 -49.05
C LYS A 94 -23.06 26.78 -47.55
N ARG A 95 -23.48 27.94 -47.03
CA ARG A 95 -23.47 28.24 -45.58
C ARG A 95 -24.42 27.33 -44.81
N GLN A 96 -25.61 27.03 -45.33
CA GLN A 96 -26.56 26.11 -44.72
C GLN A 96 -26.03 24.67 -44.70
N GLU A 97 -25.42 24.20 -45.79
CA GLU A 97 -24.84 22.86 -45.88
C GLU A 97 -23.66 22.70 -44.92
N LYS A 98 -22.77 23.71 -44.85
CA LYS A 98 -21.68 23.76 -43.87
C LYS A 98 -22.21 23.73 -42.43
N ARG A 99 -23.26 24.51 -42.12
CA ARG A 99 -23.92 24.49 -40.80
C ARG A 99 -24.51 23.11 -40.47
N LYS A 100 -25.20 22.45 -41.41
CA LYS A 100 -25.75 21.09 -41.23
C LYS A 100 -24.64 20.06 -40.99
N LYS A 101 -23.51 20.13 -41.73
CA LYS A 101 -22.34 19.27 -41.52
C LYS A 101 -21.75 19.45 -40.11
N ILE A 102 -21.53 20.68 -39.68
CA ILE A 102 -21.02 20.99 -38.32
C ILE A 102 -21.99 20.49 -37.25
N GLN A 103 -23.29 20.74 -37.39
CA GLN A 103 -24.30 20.25 -36.44
C GLN A 103 -24.29 18.72 -36.33
N LYS A 104 -24.19 18.01 -37.46
CA LYS A 104 -24.09 16.55 -37.46
C LYS A 104 -22.87 16.05 -36.69
N ILE A 105 -21.71 16.69 -36.89
CA ILE A 105 -20.47 16.35 -36.16
C ILE A 105 -20.64 16.59 -34.65
N ILE A 106 -21.17 17.75 -34.25
CA ILE A 106 -21.41 18.08 -32.84
C ILE A 106 -22.37 17.08 -32.19
N THR A 107 -23.46 16.71 -32.87
CA THR A 107 -24.41 15.71 -32.36
C THR A 107 -23.73 14.36 -32.16
N ILE A 108 -22.92 13.90 -33.12
CA ILE A 108 -22.19 12.62 -32.99
C ILE A 108 -21.24 12.66 -31.79
N ILE A 109 -20.42 13.70 -31.67
CA ILE A 109 -19.48 13.86 -30.55
C ILE A 109 -20.22 13.88 -29.21
N SER A 110 -21.32 14.66 -29.12
CA SER A 110 -22.16 14.75 -27.93
C SER A 110 -22.77 13.39 -27.56
N THR A 111 -23.27 12.63 -28.53
CA THR A 111 -23.83 11.30 -28.30
C THR A 111 -22.77 10.31 -27.82
N VAL A 112 -21.57 10.31 -28.42
CA VAL A 112 -20.47 9.44 -27.99
C VAL A 112 -20.06 9.77 -26.56
N LEU A 113 -19.89 11.04 -26.23
CA LEU A 113 -19.54 11.48 -24.87
C LEU A 113 -20.63 11.12 -23.85
N PHE A 114 -21.90 11.33 -24.20
CA PHE A 114 -23.04 10.91 -23.39
C PHE A 114 -22.99 9.41 -23.07
N VAL A 115 -22.82 8.56 -24.09
CA VAL A 115 -22.78 7.10 -23.93
C VAL A 115 -21.61 6.67 -23.04
N ILE A 116 -20.42 7.25 -23.24
CA ILE A 116 -19.24 6.94 -22.41
C ILE A 116 -19.50 7.30 -20.94
N CYS A 117 -19.94 8.54 -20.66
CA CYS A 117 -20.21 8.97 -19.29
C CYS A 117 -21.35 8.17 -18.65
N PHE A 118 -22.40 7.85 -19.42
CA PHE A 118 -23.52 7.06 -18.96
C PHE A 118 -23.10 5.63 -18.61
N ILE A 119 -22.26 4.97 -19.43
CA ILE A 119 -21.72 3.64 -19.14
C ILE A 119 -20.84 3.67 -17.88
N ILE A 120 -19.95 4.68 -17.74
CA ILE A 120 -19.11 4.84 -16.54
C ILE A 120 -19.98 4.98 -15.29
N GLN A 121 -21.01 5.83 -15.35
CA GLN A 121 -21.89 6.08 -14.21
C GLN A 121 -22.77 4.87 -13.87
N LEU A 122 -23.29 4.17 -14.89
CA LEU A 122 -24.08 2.96 -14.72
C LEU A 122 -23.22 1.83 -14.12
N GLY A 123 -22.00 1.61 -14.65
CA GLY A 123 -21.04 0.65 -14.15
C GLY A 123 -20.61 0.96 -12.71
N TYR A 124 -20.46 2.24 -12.37
CA TYR A 124 -20.21 2.67 -10.99
C TYR A 124 -21.34 2.25 -10.04
N ILE A 125 -22.59 2.62 -10.35
CA ILE A 125 -23.75 2.37 -9.49
C ILE A 125 -24.03 0.87 -9.35
N THR A 126 -23.89 0.10 -10.44
CA THR A 126 -24.29 -1.31 -10.48
C THR A 126 -23.21 -2.27 -9.98
N ILE A 127 -21.93 -2.00 -10.29
CA ILE A 127 -20.81 -2.93 -10.04
C ILE A 127 -19.82 -2.32 -9.04
N LEU A 128 -19.19 -1.19 -9.36
CA LEU A 128 -18.03 -0.70 -8.61
C LEU A 128 -18.39 -0.32 -7.16
N ARG A 129 -19.49 0.40 -6.96
CA ARG A 129 -19.96 0.80 -5.62
C ARG A 129 -20.25 -0.41 -4.74
N LYS A 130 -20.81 -1.49 -5.31
CA LYS A 130 -21.07 -2.75 -4.57
C LYS A 130 -19.78 -3.45 -4.13
N HIS A 131 -18.69 -3.28 -4.88
CA HIS A 131 -17.36 -3.84 -4.53
C HIS A 131 -16.53 -2.90 -3.64
N GLY A 132 -17.12 -1.81 -3.16
CA GLY A 132 -16.50 -0.83 -2.27
C GLY A 132 -15.61 0.20 -2.96
N TYR A 133 -15.70 0.34 -4.29
CA TYR A 133 -15.03 1.45 -4.98
C TYR A 133 -15.84 2.73 -4.86
N GLU A 134 -15.12 3.83 -4.75
CA GLU A 134 -15.65 5.19 -4.72
C GLU A 134 -14.94 6.05 -5.75
N TYR A 135 -15.53 7.18 -6.13
CA TYR A 135 -14.80 8.19 -6.87
C TYR A 135 -13.63 8.74 -6.04
N VAL A 136 -12.48 9.02 -6.68
CA VAL A 136 -11.29 9.61 -6.02
C VAL A 136 -11.60 10.94 -5.34
N SER A 137 -12.56 11.69 -5.89
CA SER A 137 -13.14 12.88 -5.29
C SER A 137 -14.65 12.81 -5.35
N ASP A 138 -15.31 13.19 -4.26
CA ASP A 138 -16.76 13.13 -4.13
C ASP A 138 -17.48 14.07 -5.14
N ILE A 139 -16.80 15.11 -5.60
CA ILE A 139 -17.31 16.07 -6.60
C ILE A 139 -17.38 15.43 -8.00
N VAL A 140 -16.48 14.49 -8.33
CA VAL A 140 -16.39 13.87 -9.66
C VAL A 140 -17.69 13.15 -10.03
N TYR A 141 -18.37 12.54 -9.06
CA TYR A 141 -19.69 11.94 -9.24
C TYR A 141 -20.70 12.95 -9.84
N TYR A 142 -20.73 14.18 -9.30
CA TYR A 142 -21.65 15.23 -9.72
C TYR A 142 -21.24 15.86 -11.05
N ILE A 143 -19.94 15.98 -11.32
CA ILE A 143 -19.41 16.45 -12.60
C ILE A 143 -19.80 15.51 -13.73
N ILE A 144 -19.66 14.19 -13.53
CA ILE A 144 -20.06 13.20 -14.55
C ILE A 144 -21.56 13.28 -14.83
N ASN A 145 -22.39 13.40 -13.79
CA ASN A 145 -23.83 13.60 -13.97
C ASN A 145 -24.14 14.86 -14.77
N GLU A 146 -23.42 15.98 -14.52
CA GLU A 146 -23.63 17.22 -15.25
C GLU A 146 -23.24 17.10 -16.73
N ILE A 147 -22.13 16.41 -17.02
CA ILE A 147 -21.72 16.12 -18.40
C ILE A 147 -22.80 15.30 -19.12
N ILE A 148 -23.39 14.31 -18.45
CA ILE A 148 -24.48 13.49 -19.00
C ILE A 148 -25.70 14.38 -19.33
N VAL A 149 -26.10 15.28 -18.43
CA VAL A 149 -27.24 16.19 -18.66
C VAL A 149 -26.97 17.11 -19.86
N ILE A 150 -25.81 17.77 -19.89
CA ILE A 150 -25.45 18.70 -20.98
C ILE A 150 -25.39 17.98 -22.33
N THR A 151 -24.74 16.83 -22.38
CA THR A 151 -24.56 16.07 -23.63
C THR A 151 -25.83 15.38 -24.13
N ALA A 152 -26.83 15.19 -23.27
CA ALA A 152 -28.13 14.67 -23.64
C ALA A 152 -29.03 15.70 -24.36
N ILE A 153 -28.81 17.00 -24.14
CA ILE A 153 -29.65 18.07 -24.72
C ILE A 153 -29.57 18.09 -26.24
N ILE A 154 -28.35 18.03 -26.80
CA ILE A 154 -28.11 18.18 -28.24
C ILE A 154 -28.78 17.05 -29.05
N PRO A 155 -28.57 15.75 -28.73
CA PRO A 155 -29.28 14.66 -29.40
C PRO A 155 -30.80 14.74 -29.18
N SER A 156 -31.26 15.14 -27.99
CA SER A 156 -32.69 15.26 -27.69
C SER A 156 -33.37 16.30 -28.58
N ILE A 157 -32.76 17.47 -28.82
CA ILE A 157 -33.30 18.49 -29.73
C ILE A 157 -33.36 17.97 -31.18
N TYR A 158 -32.41 17.13 -31.58
CA TYR A 158 -32.35 16.53 -32.92
C TYR A 158 -33.38 15.41 -33.13
N ILE A 159 -33.44 14.43 -32.20
CA ILE A 159 -34.38 13.30 -32.25
C ILE A 159 -35.83 13.77 -32.17
N THR A 160 -36.10 14.76 -31.32
CA THR A 160 -37.45 15.26 -31.12
C THR A 160 -38.04 15.95 -32.35
N GLN A 161 -37.25 16.20 -33.42
CA GLN A 161 -37.77 16.60 -34.75
C GLN A 161 -38.78 15.61 -35.35
N TYR A 162 -38.82 14.37 -34.85
CA TYR A 162 -39.72 13.31 -35.27
C TYR A 162 -40.89 13.04 -34.28
N SER A 163 -41.08 13.89 -33.26
CA SER A 163 -42.14 13.70 -32.25
C SER A 163 -43.52 14.24 -32.68
N LYS A 164 -44.60 13.74 -32.05
CA LYS A 164 -46.00 14.17 -32.30
C LYS A 164 -46.30 15.63 -31.90
N ILE A 165 -45.39 16.32 -31.20
CA ILE A 165 -45.57 17.71 -30.75
C ILE A 165 -45.29 18.65 -31.92
N LYS A 166 -46.35 19.24 -32.50
CA LYS A 166 -46.25 20.11 -33.69
C LYS A 166 -45.40 21.37 -33.47
N ASN A 167 -45.36 21.91 -32.25
CA ASN A 167 -44.63 23.16 -31.98
C ASN A 167 -43.17 22.89 -31.57
N LYS A 168 -42.24 23.15 -32.50
CA LYS A 168 -40.78 23.05 -32.30
C LYS A 168 -40.27 23.88 -31.12
N LEU A 169 -40.83 25.07 -30.90
CA LEU A 169 -40.43 25.96 -29.81
C LEU A 169 -40.78 25.35 -28.45
N MET A 170 -42.02 24.90 -28.29
CA MET A 170 -42.53 24.31 -27.05
C MET A 170 -41.73 23.07 -26.63
N ARG A 171 -41.34 22.24 -27.60
CA ARG A 171 -40.54 21.04 -27.38
C ARG A 171 -39.13 21.34 -26.87
N ASN A 172 -38.46 22.32 -27.47
CA ASN A 172 -37.14 22.76 -27.01
C ASN A 172 -37.22 23.35 -25.60
N ILE A 173 -38.30 24.09 -25.30
CA ILE A 173 -38.57 24.60 -23.94
C ILE A 173 -38.68 23.43 -22.96
N ILE A 174 -39.46 22.38 -23.27
CA ILE A 174 -39.62 21.21 -22.39
C ILE A 174 -38.27 20.53 -22.11
N VAL A 175 -37.48 20.20 -23.14
CA VAL A 175 -36.16 19.55 -22.97
C VAL A 175 -35.26 20.42 -22.09
N THR A 176 -35.25 21.74 -22.32
CA THR A 176 -34.44 22.67 -21.54
C THR A 176 -34.92 22.75 -20.09
N CYS A 177 -36.22 22.82 -19.84
CA CYS A 177 -36.79 22.82 -18.49
C CYS A 177 -36.41 21.55 -17.72
N VAL A 178 -36.51 20.37 -18.35
CA VAL A 178 -36.14 19.09 -17.72
C VAL A 178 -34.64 19.09 -17.37
N ALA A 179 -33.78 19.49 -18.31
CA ALA A 179 -32.35 19.58 -18.05
C ALA A 179 -32.04 20.55 -16.91
N SER A 180 -32.67 21.73 -16.89
CA SER A 180 -32.50 22.71 -15.81
C SER A 180 -32.90 22.16 -14.45
N ILE A 181 -34.01 21.41 -14.35
CA ILE A 181 -34.44 20.78 -13.10
C ILE A 181 -33.38 19.76 -12.62
N LEU A 182 -32.88 18.91 -13.54
CA LEU A 182 -31.85 17.92 -13.23
C LEU A 182 -30.55 18.59 -12.77
N THR A 183 -30.08 19.63 -13.45
CA THR A 183 -28.88 20.40 -13.06
C THR A 183 -29.07 21.06 -11.68
N ILE A 184 -30.21 21.70 -11.42
CA ILE A 184 -30.50 22.33 -10.11
C ILE A 184 -30.47 21.28 -8.99
N THR A 185 -31.08 20.12 -9.22
CA THR A 185 -31.09 19.02 -8.25
C THR A 185 -29.67 18.46 -8.03
N ASN A 186 -28.92 18.19 -9.12
CA ASN A 186 -27.54 17.72 -9.06
C ASN A 186 -26.64 18.68 -8.28
N PHE A 187 -26.78 19.98 -8.53
CA PHE A 187 -26.03 21.03 -7.84
C PHE A 187 -26.38 21.11 -6.35
N ALA A 188 -27.66 21.01 -5.98
CA ALA A 188 -28.09 20.99 -4.58
C ALA A 188 -27.47 19.79 -3.83
N PHE A 189 -27.48 18.59 -4.42
CA PHE A 189 -26.82 17.42 -3.82
C PHE A 189 -25.29 17.57 -3.74
N MET A 190 -24.66 18.18 -4.74
CA MET A 190 -23.22 18.44 -4.75
C MET A 190 -22.82 19.37 -3.61
N LEU A 191 -23.59 20.43 -3.34
CA LEU A 191 -23.33 21.34 -2.21
C LEU A 191 -23.41 20.62 -0.87
N ASN A 192 -24.39 19.73 -0.70
CA ASN A 192 -24.59 19.03 0.57
C ASN A 192 -23.55 17.90 0.81
N ASN A 193 -23.21 17.14 -0.24
CA ASN A 193 -22.42 15.91 -0.10
C ASN A 193 -21.03 15.99 -0.75
N GLY A 194 -20.90 16.67 -1.89
CA GLY A 194 -19.66 16.69 -2.68
C GLY A 194 -18.50 17.40 -1.99
N PHE A 195 -18.78 18.26 -1.02
CA PHE A 195 -17.76 19.01 -0.28
C PHE A 195 -17.57 18.55 1.17
N LYS A 196 -18.21 17.46 1.60
CA LYS A 196 -18.10 16.94 2.97
C LYS A 196 -16.67 16.52 3.30
N ASN A 197 -15.99 15.90 2.33
CA ASN A 197 -14.60 15.51 2.47
C ASN A 197 -13.67 16.45 1.70
N LYS A 198 -12.49 16.71 2.27
CA LYS A 198 -11.35 17.25 1.56
C LYS A 198 -10.60 16.08 0.92
N CYS A 199 -10.59 16.05 -0.42
CA CYS A 199 -9.92 15.01 -1.20
C CYS A 199 -8.54 15.51 -1.65
N ILE A 200 -7.50 14.72 -1.42
CA ILE A 200 -6.13 15.00 -1.86
C ILE A 200 -5.74 13.91 -2.84
N VAL A 201 -5.43 14.30 -4.07
CA VAL A 201 -4.91 13.44 -5.13
C VAL A 201 -3.53 13.95 -5.52
N SER A 202 -2.53 13.06 -5.51
CA SER A 202 -1.15 13.43 -5.84
C SER A 202 -0.46 12.28 -6.57
N PHE A 203 0.27 12.59 -7.64
CA PHE A 203 0.98 11.59 -8.44
C PHE A 203 2.46 11.60 -8.13
N SER A 204 3.05 10.40 -8.14
CA SER A 204 4.50 10.23 -8.22
C SER A 204 5.06 10.88 -9.49
N SER A 205 6.37 11.17 -9.49
CA SER A 205 6.98 11.95 -10.58
C SER A 205 6.91 11.28 -11.96
N ASP A 206 6.83 9.95 -11.99
CA ASP A 206 6.69 9.14 -13.20
C ASP A 206 5.24 8.69 -13.46
N PHE A 207 4.27 9.18 -12.68
CA PHE A 207 2.86 8.78 -12.74
C PHE A 207 2.61 7.28 -12.51
N SER A 208 3.58 6.53 -11.99
CA SER A 208 3.44 5.09 -11.73
C SER A 208 2.48 4.80 -10.57
N ASN A 209 2.40 5.73 -9.61
CA ASN A 209 1.57 5.63 -8.43
C ASN A 209 0.82 6.94 -8.14
N GLU A 210 -0.37 6.78 -7.57
CA GLU A 210 -1.28 7.84 -7.15
C GLU A 210 -1.57 7.70 -5.65
N LEU A 211 -1.47 8.82 -4.93
CA LEU A 211 -1.91 8.98 -3.56
C LEU A 211 -3.32 9.57 -3.57
N VAL A 212 -4.26 8.89 -2.93
CA VAL A 212 -5.63 9.37 -2.72
C VAL A 212 -5.94 9.36 -1.22
N LEU A 213 -6.19 10.54 -0.66
CA LEU A 213 -6.65 10.70 0.73
C LEU A 213 -8.01 11.40 0.73
N LYS A 214 -8.93 10.92 1.57
CA LYS A 214 -10.15 11.64 1.91
C LYS A 214 -10.15 11.97 3.40
N GLN A 215 -10.26 13.26 3.72
CA GLN A 215 -10.36 13.78 5.07
C GLN A 215 -11.77 14.35 5.29
N ASN A 216 -12.49 13.84 6.27
CA ASN A 216 -13.74 14.44 6.71
C ASN A 216 -13.44 15.82 7.33
N LYS A 217 -14.08 16.88 6.81
CA LYS A 217 -13.80 18.26 7.23
C LYS A 217 -14.27 18.59 8.65
N GLU A 218 -15.29 17.89 9.15
CA GLU A 218 -15.85 18.11 10.49
C GLU A 218 -15.06 17.34 11.54
N THR A 219 -14.81 16.05 11.28
CA THR A 219 -14.20 15.18 12.29
C THR A 219 -12.68 15.16 12.23
N GLY A 220 -12.08 15.52 11.08
CA GLY A 220 -10.65 15.37 10.79
C GLY A 220 -10.24 13.95 10.42
N GLU A 221 -11.18 12.99 10.45
CA GLU A 221 -10.89 11.60 10.12
C GLU A 221 -10.38 11.48 8.68
N THR A 222 -9.22 10.86 8.52
CA THR A 222 -8.56 10.75 7.22
C THR A 222 -8.33 9.29 6.86
N THR A 223 -8.66 8.94 5.62
CA THR A 223 -8.54 7.58 5.09
C THR A 223 -7.70 7.60 3.82
N LEU A 224 -6.75 6.67 3.75
CA LEU A 224 -6.01 6.33 2.53
C LEU A 224 -6.82 5.39 1.65
N TYR A 225 -6.88 5.71 0.37
CA TYR A 225 -7.50 4.88 -0.65
C TYR A 225 -6.42 4.28 -1.56
N LYS A 226 -6.63 3.04 -2.04
CA LYS A 226 -5.75 2.36 -3.01
C LYS A 226 -6.56 1.75 -4.17
N ASN A 227 -5.85 1.32 -5.22
CA ASN A 227 -6.35 0.67 -6.45
C ASN A 227 -6.92 1.58 -7.55
N ALA A 228 -6.32 2.74 -7.81
CA ALA A 228 -6.65 3.54 -8.99
C ALA A 228 -5.96 3.04 -10.27
N LYS A 229 -6.13 1.74 -10.63
CA LYS A 229 -5.85 1.31 -12.03
C LYS A 229 -6.84 1.97 -13.01
N LEU A 230 -7.97 2.46 -12.50
CA LEU A 230 -8.88 3.39 -13.17
C LEU A 230 -8.76 4.75 -12.48
N PHE A 231 -8.08 5.72 -13.09
CA PHE A 231 -7.73 7.07 -12.57
C PHE A 231 -8.82 7.88 -11.85
N ILE A 232 -10.09 7.47 -11.93
CA ILE A 232 -11.24 8.18 -11.33
C ILE A 232 -11.87 7.43 -10.15
N PHE A 233 -11.47 6.18 -9.89
CA PHE A 233 -12.00 5.34 -8.81
C PHE A 233 -10.91 4.83 -7.88
N ALA A 234 -11.20 4.76 -6.59
CA ALA A 234 -10.33 4.17 -5.59
C ALA A 234 -11.14 3.47 -4.49
N LYS A 235 -10.51 2.57 -3.75
CA LYS A 235 -11.13 1.82 -2.65
C LYS A 235 -10.50 2.22 -1.32
N PRO A 236 -11.27 2.47 -0.25
CA PRO A 236 -10.70 2.75 1.06
C PRO A 236 -9.84 1.58 1.51
N LYS A 237 -8.64 1.88 2.00
CA LYS A 237 -7.68 0.88 2.46
C LYS A 237 -7.40 0.98 3.96
N GLU A 238 -7.02 2.17 4.42
CA GLU A 238 -6.51 2.32 5.79
C GLU A 238 -6.89 3.69 6.34
N LYS A 239 -7.47 3.70 7.55
CA LYS A 239 -7.81 4.91 8.28
C LYS A 239 -6.62 5.33 9.15
N PHE A 240 -6.31 6.62 9.20
CA PHE A 240 -5.24 7.13 10.05
C PHE A 240 -5.62 6.95 11.53
N SER A 241 -4.64 6.59 12.35
CA SER A 241 -4.83 6.35 13.79
C SER A 241 -5.29 7.61 14.55
N TYR A 242 -4.93 8.78 14.04
CA TYR A 242 -5.27 10.07 14.63
C TYR A 242 -5.99 10.95 13.61
N ALA A 243 -7.06 11.62 14.06
CA ALA A 243 -7.76 12.62 13.26
C ALA A 243 -6.83 13.79 12.96
N VAL A 244 -6.84 14.23 11.71
CA VAL A 244 -5.99 15.31 11.21
C VAL A 244 -6.59 16.67 11.54
N GLU A 245 -5.78 17.54 12.13
CA GLU A 245 -6.08 18.95 12.30
C GLU A 245 -5.37 19.78 11.21
N GLY A 246 -6.15 20.59 10.49
CA GLY A 246 -5.61 21.55 9.52
C GLY A 246 -5.10 20.94 8.21
N LYS A 247 -3.85 21.26 7.85
CA LYS A 247 -3.25 20.90 6.54
C LYS A 247 -2.46 19.59 6.63
N ILE A 248 -2.56 18.78 5.58
CA ILE A 248 -1.72 17.61 5.36
C ILE A 248 -0.59 18.00 4.41
N LYS A 249 0.66 17.73 4.81
CA LYS A 249 1.81 17.73 3.90
C LYS A 249 1.97 16.32 3.38
N HIS A 250 2.09 16.17 2.06
CA HIS A 250 2.47 14.90 1.44
C HIS A 250 3.70 15.11 0.56
N GLN A 251 4.59 14.12 0.50
CA GLN A 251 5.81 14.18 -0.28
C GLN A 251 6.23 12.79 -0.74
N TRP A 252 6.36 12.61 -2.05
CA TRP A 252 6.95 11.41 -2.63
C TRP A 252 8.46 11.38 -2.34
N ILE A 253 8.86 10.46 -1.45
CA ILE A 253 10.26 10.20 -1.09
C ILE A 253 10.93 9.49 -2.27
N VAL A 254 10.29 8.41 -2.72
CA VAL A 254 10.53 7.72 -3.99
C VAL A 254 9.20 7.49 -4.70
N ASN A 255 9.22 7.11 -5.98
CA ASN A 255 8.00 7.02 -6.80
C ASN A 255 6.94 6.02 -6.28
N ASP A 256 7.30 5.14 -5.36
CA ASP A 256 6.39 4.18 -4.71
C ASP A 256 6.34 4.29 -3.18
N VAL A 257 6.86 5.38 -2.60
CA VAL A 257 6.77 5.69 -1.17
C VAL A 257 6.45 7.18 -0.99
N CYS A 258 5.26 7.46 -0.47
CA CYS A 258 4.81 8.82 -0.16
C CYS A 258 4.70 9.02 1.35
N SER A 259 5.44 9.98 1.89
CA SER A 259 5.34 10.43 3.27
C SER A 259 4.19 11.43 3.42
N ILE A 260 3.44 11.30 4.50
CA ILE A 260 2.26 12.10 4.83
C ILE A 260 2.40 12.57 6.26
N THR A 261 2.78 13.84 6.41
CA THR A 261 2.99 14.51 7.69
C THR A 261 1.81 15.41 8.02
N TYR A 262 1.33 15.35 9.25
CA TYR A 262 0.20 16.15 9.70
C TYR A 262 0.26 16.41 11.21
N LYS A 263 -0.60 17.30 11.72
CA LYS A 263 -0.83 17.44 13.16
C LYS A 263 -2.17 16.80 13.54
N ASP A 264 -2.20 16.11 14.67
CA ASP A 264 -3.48 15.67 15.23
C ASP A 264 -4.19 16.80 15.99
N LYS A 265 -5.37 16.51 16.55
CA LYS A 265 -6.17 17.47 17.31
C LYS A 265 -5.51 17.99 18.60
N ASP A 266 -4.48 17.31 19.09
CA ASP A 266 -3.69 17.75 20.25
C ASP A 266 -2.47 18.59 19.80
N GLY A 267 -2.39 18.92 18.50
CA GLY A 267 -1.27 19.63 17.89
C GLY A 267 0.01 18.80 17.76
N LYS A 268 -0.01 17.49 18.08
CA LYS A 268 1.16 16.60 18.00
C LYS A 268 1.46 16.25 16.55
N LEU A 269 2.74 16.25 16.19
CA LEU A 269 3.20 15.87 14.85
C LEU A 269 3.02 14.36 14.64
N ARG A 270 2.39 13.97 13.54
CA ARG A 270 2.12 12.58 13.14
C ARG A 270 2.64 12.33 11.73
N GLU A 271 3.01 11.08 11.48
CA GLU A 271 3.55 10.62 10.21
C GLU A 271 2.87 9.32 9.77
N PHE A 272 2.46 9.29 8.52
CA PHE A 272 1.95 8.12 7.84
C PHE A 272 2.68 7.94 6.52
N VAL A 273 3.04 6.71 6.16
CA VAL A 273 3.75 6.43 4.91
C VAL A 273 2.95 5.50 4.02
N ALA A 274 2.59 5.96 2.83
CA ALA A 274 1.89 5.17 1.82
C ALA A 274 2.89 4.51 0.87
N THR A 275 2.91 3.17 0.84
CA THR A 275 3.84 2.36 0.02
C THR A 275 3.12 1.58 -1.09
N TYR A 276 3.67 1.50 -2.30
CA TYR A 276 2.96 0.98 -3.49
C TYR A 276 3.69 -0.15 -4.24
N GLY A 277 4.80 -0.66 -3.72
CA GLY A 277 5.57 -1.72 -4.37
C GLY A 277 6.27 -2.64 -3.38
N ASP A 278 7.22 -3.40 -3.90
CA ASP A 278 8.05 -4.34 -3.15
C ASP A 278 9.50 -4.27 -3.68
N ARG A 279 10.49 -4.78 -2.91
CA ARG A 279 11.88 -5.01 -3.37
C ARG A 279 12.30 -6.48 -3.30
N GLY A 280 11.40 -7.35 -2.86
CA GLY A 280 11.57 -8.79 -2.87
C GLY A 280 11.00 -9.44 -4.14
N ASN A 281 10.56 -10.69 -4.00
CA ASN A 281 9.95 -11.47 -5.07
C ASN A 281 8.42 -11.26 -5.20
N GLY A 282 7.84 -10.34 -4.42
CA GLY A 282 6.40 -10.04 -4.42
C GLY A 282 5.52 -11.08 -3.69
N ILE A 283 6.10 -12.15 -3.14
CA ILE A 283 5.36 -13.23 -2.44
C ILE A 283 5.77 -13.32 -0.97
N SER A 284 7.03 -13.02 -0.65
CA SER A 284 7.55 -13.04 0.73
C SER A 284 7.56 -11.65 1.37
N TYR A 285 6.95 -11.54 2.55
CA TYR A 285 7.02 -10.34 3.39
C TYR A 285 8.36 -10.28 4.13
N TYR A 286 9.01 -9.11 4.18
CA TYR A 286 10.26 -8.90 4.92
C TYR A 286 10.20 -7.62 5.76
N TYR A 287 11.03 -7.58 6.80
CA TYR A 287 11.16 -6.40 7.64
C TYR A 287 12.18 -5.43 7.05
N VAL A 288 11.78 -4.16 6.97
CA VAL A 288 12.64 -3.10 6.44
C VAL A 288 13.86 -2.89 7.33
N THR A 289 13.70 -3.00 8.65
CA THR A 289 14.80 -2.94 9.64
C THR A 289 15.85 -4.02 9.38
N THR A 290 15.41 -5.24 9.06
CA THR A 290 16.31 -6.32 8.62
C THR A 290 16.96 -5.97 7.28
N ALA A 291 16.16 -5.55 6.29
CA ALA A 291 16.63 -5.26 4.94
C ALA A 291 17.76 -4.23 4.90
N ILE A 292 17.69 -3.20 5.75
CA ILE A 292 18.67 -2.13 5.83
C ILE A 292 19.83 -2.43 6.78
N SER A 293 20.00 -3.66 7.27
CA SER A 293 21.08 -4.02 8.21
C SER A 293 22.46 -3.71 7.63
N GLY A 294 23.15 -2.73 8.21
CA GLY A 294 24.45 -2.25 7.76
C GLY A 294 24.73 -0.84 8.26
N ASP A 295 25.93 -0.33 7.96
CA ASP A 295 26.24 1.08 8.10
C ASP A 295 26.02 1.78 6.77
N TRP A 296 25.52 3.00 6.83
CA TRP A 296 25.11 3.78 5.69
C TRP A 296 25.57 5.21 5.82
N GLN A 297 25.98 5.82 4.72
CA GLN A 297 26.37 7.22 4.72
C GLN A 297 26.01 7.95 3.42
N THR A 298 25.93 9.27 3.49
CA THR A 298 25.86 10.11 2.29
C THR A 298 27.22 10.14 1.57
N ARG A 299 27.22 10.22 0.23
CA ARG A 299 28.45 10.24 -0.60
C ARG A 299 28.87 11.66 -1.06
N SER A 300 28.29 12.72 -0.49
CA SER A 300 28.57 14.08 -0.96
C SER A 300 29.85 14.64 -0.37
N GLN A 301 30.68 15.27 -1.21
CA GLN A 301 31.81 16.12 -0.78
C GLN A 301 31.34 17.52 -0.31
N TYR A 302 30.12 17.92 -0.71
CA TYR A 302 29.50 19.21 -0.39
C TYR A 302 28.08 18.95 0.11
N GLY A 303 27.88 18.91 1.42
CA GLY A 303 26.59 18.64 2.05
C GLY A 303 26.72 18.15 3.50
N THR A 304 25.59 18.03 4.19
CA THR A 304 25.56 17.46 5.54
C THR A 304 25.96 15.98 5.49
N GLN A 305 27.04 15.64 6.18
CA GLN A 305 27.46 14.26 6.34
C GLN A 305 26.50 13.57 7.30
N ILE A 306 25.79 12.57 6.79
CA ILE A 306 24.87 11.74 7.58
C ILE A 306 25.44 10.35 7.61
N GLU A 307 25.62 9.83 8.81
CA GLU A 307 26.01 8.46 9.10
C GLU A 307 24.84 7.78 9.80
N MET A 308 24.44 6.61 9.33
CA MET A 308 23.46 5.75 9.98
C MET A 308 24.13 4.40 10.26
N SER A 309 24.04 3.96 11.51
CA SER A 309 24.55 2.66 11.94
C SER A 309 23.46 1.91 12.68
N MET A 310 23.59 0.58 12.73
CA MET A 310 22.61 -0.31 13.34
C MET A 310 23.29 -1.32 14.23
N ASP A 311 22.83 -1.40 15.48
CA ASP A 311 23.34 -2.32 16.49
C ASP A 311 22.18 -3.08 17.19
N SER A 312 22.47 -3.71 18.33
CA SER A 312 21.46 -4.45 19.11
C SER A 312 20.41 -3.56 19.78
N LYS A 313 20.70 -2.27 19.97
CA LYS A 313 19.80 -1.32 20.64
C LYS A 313 18.86 -0.66 19.64
N GLY A 314 19.30 -0.47 18.41
CA GLY A 314 18.44 0.09 17.36
C GLY A 314 19.19 0.75 16.23
N ILE A 315 18.64 1.85 15.74
CA ILE A 315 19.21 2.66 14.67
C ILE A 315 19.80 3.94 15.27
N LYS A 316 21.06 4.22 14.96
CA LYS A 316 21.75 5.45 15.33
C LYS A 316 21.96 6.31 14.10
N ILE A 317 21.43 7.52 14.11
CA ILE A 317 21.62 8.53 13.05
C ILE A 317 22.51 9.64 13.61
N LYS A 318 23.60 9.93 12.92
CA LYS A 318 24.53 11.00 13.22
C LYS A 318 24.51 12.03 12.10
N LYS A 319 24.14 13.26 12.43
CA LYS A 319 24.02 14.41 11.53
C LYS A 319 24.66 15.62 12.21
N ASP A 320 25.61 16.27 11.55
CA ASP A 320 26.28 17.51 12.06
C ASP A 320 26.79 17.41 13.51
N LYS A 321 27.47 16.30 13.86
CA LYS A 321 27.98 15.96 15.21
C LYS A 321 26.92 15.64 16.27
N LYS A 322 25.63 15.76 15.96
CA LYS A 322 24.56 15.26 16.83
C LYS A 322 24.26 13.81 16.49
N SER A 323 24.19 12.96 17.52
CA SER A 323 23.84 11.55 17.38
C SER A 323 22.51 11.31 18.08
N GLU A 324 21.58 10.70 17.37
CA GLU A 324 20.29 10.27 17.89
C GLU A 324 20.15 8.76 17.73
N GLU A 325 19.81 8.09 18.82
CA GLU A 325 19.53 6.65 18.85
C GLU A 325 18.01 6.40 18.95
N PHE A 326 17.55 5.42 18.19
CA PHE A 326 16.16 5.02 18.04
C PHE A 326 16.03 3.53 18.30
N GLU A 327 15.41 3.16 19.42
CA GLU A 327 15.17 1.77 19.82
C GLU A 327 14.19 1.07 18.87
N TYR A 328 14.33 -0.25 18.68
CA TYR A 328 13.52 -1.00 17.71
C TYR A 328 12.01 -0.95 18.00
N ASP A 329 11.60 -0.91 19.27
CA ASP A 329 10.20 -0.78 19.68
C ASP A 329 9.61 0.61 19.33
N LYS A 330 10.47 1.62 19.10
CA LYS A 330 10.11 2.96 18.62
C LYS A 330 10.21 3.10 17.09
N ILE A 331 10.31 1.99 16.36
CA ILE A 331 10.32 1.99 14.90
C ILE A 331 9.03 1.38 14.38
N LYS A 332 8.31 2.14 13.55
CA LYS A 332 7.09 1.64 12.90
C LYS A 332 7.35 1.34 11.44
N GLN A 333 7.03 0.13 11.01
CA GLN A 333 7.12 -0.29 9.61
C GLN A 333 5.85 0.06 8.82
N TYR A 334 6.05 0.49 7.56
CA TYR A 334 4.99 0.79 6.60
C TYR A 334 5.21 -0.02 5.32
N GLY A 335 4.49 -1.14 5.21
CA GLY A 335 4.70 -2.12 4.13
C GLY A 335 6.11 -2.70 4.11
N THR A 336 6.61 -3.12 2.95
CA THR A 336 7.98 -3.66 2.79
C THR A 336 9.01 -2.62 2.31
N LEU A 337 8.62 -1.33 2.26
CA LEU A 337 9.43 -0.28 1.62
C LEU A 337 9.90 0.83 2.56
N ALA A 338 9.27 1.01 3.73
CA ALA A 338 9.60 2.15 4.58
C ALA A 338 9.43 1.87 6.07
N ILE A 339 10.18 2.62 6.88
CA ILE A 339 10.04 2.70 8.33
C ILE A 339 10.04 4.17 8.78
N VAL A 340 9.41 4.42 9.92
CA VAL A 340 9.42 5.71 10.60
C VAL A 340 10.05 5.53 11.98
N LEU A 341 11.01 6.39 12.30
CA LEU A 341 11.72 6.41 13.58
C LEU A 341 11.08 7.43 14.52
N TYR A 342 10.72 7.00 15.73
CA TYR A 342 10.10 7.85 16.74
C TYR A 342 11.03 8.14 17.90
N LYS A 343 10.96 9.38 18.40
CA LYS A 343 11.59 9.80 19.66
C LYS A 343 10.50 10.37 20.56
N ASN A 344 10.27 9.79 21.73
CA ASN A 344 9.22 10.23 22.66
C ASN A 344 7.85 10.41 21.96
N GLU A 345 7.40 9.37 21.24
CA GLU A 345 6.17 9.37 20.42
C GLU A 345 6.11 10.36 19.24
N THR A 346 7.15 11.16 19.03
CA THR A 346 7.23 12.12 17.93
C THR A 346 8.00 11.52 16.76
N PRO A 347 7.44 11.49 15.54
CA PRO A 347 8.15 11.00 14.37
C PRO A 347 9.30 11.94 14.03
N LYS A 348 10.49 11.38 13.78
CA LYS A 348 11.72 12.15 13.50
C LYS A 348 12.23 11.92 12.09
N TYR A 349 12.28 10.66 11.64
CA TYR A 349 12.82 10.32 10.34
C TYR A 349 11.96 9.28 9.65
N VAL A 350 11.89 9.37 8.32
CA VAL A 350 11.41 8.29 7.44
C VAL A 350 12.59 7.74 6.69
N ILE A 351 12.73 6.41 6.67
CA ILE A 351 13.70 5.70 5.82
C ILE A 351 12.90 4.93 4.79
N ALA A 352 13.23 5.13 3.51
CA ALA A 352 12.59 4.45 2.38
C ALA A 352 13.62 3.71 1.51
N LEU A 353 13.26 2.51 1.06
CA LEU A 353 14.07 1.72 0.13
C LEU A 353 13.94 2.28 -1.29
N ASN A 354 15.06 2.60 -1.93
CA ASN A 354 15.06 3.09 -3.31
C ASN A 354 14.81 1.96 -4.31
N LYS A 355 14.46 2.32 -5.55
CA LYS A 355 14.16 1.35 -6.63
C LYS A 355 15.36 0.47 -7.02
N ASP A 356 16.57 0.89 -6.68
CA ASP A 356 17.80 0.12 -6.91
C ASP A 356 18.02 -1.01 -5.88
N CYS A 357 17.24 -1.05 -4.80
CA CYS A 357 17.30 -2.15 -3.83
C CYS A 357 16.76 -3.47 -4.41
N LYS A 358 17.48 -4.56 -4.13
CA LYS A 358 17.01 -5.94 -4.31
C LYS A 358 17.26 -6.69 -3.01
N ILE A 359 16.27 -7.42 -2.52
CA ILE A 359 16.43 -8.23 -1.31
C ILE A 359 17.13 -9.54 -1.66
N ASP A 360 18.10 -9.94 -0.83
CA ASP A 360 18.70 -11.26 -0.85
C ASP A 360 17.76 -12.26 -0.17
N GLU A 361 17.33 -13.29 -0.89
CA GLU A 361 16.37 -14.27 -0.37
C GLU A 361 16.94 -15.14 0.76
N LYS A 362 18.27 -15.26 0.87
CA LYS A 362 18.90 -16.04 1.93
C LYS A 362 19.03 -15.24 3.22
N THR A 363 19.44 -13.97 3.11
CA THR A 363 19.75 -13.14 4.29
C THR A 363 18.63 -12.17 4.67
N GLY A 364 17.70 -11.88 3.76
CA GLY A 364 16.67 -10.85 3.91
C GLY A 364 17.21 -9.42 3.81
N ILE A 365 18.48 -9.23 3.40
CA ILE A 365 19.18 -7.94 3.40
C ILE A 365 19.27 -7.40 1.97
N ILE A 366 19.35 -6.07 1.84
CA ILE A 366 19.60 -5.41 0.56
C ILE A 366 20.93 -5.89 -0.03
N LYS A 367 20.89 -6.39 -1.26
CA LYS A 367 22.09 -6.76 -2.04
C LYS A 367 22.99 -5.54 -2.25
N ARG A 368 24.26 -5.81 -2.62
CA ARG A 368 25.23 -4.76 -2.94
C ARG A 368 24.65 -3.74 -3.93
N ASP A 369 25.02 -2.48 -3.71
CA ASP A 369 24.64 -1.29 -4.49
C ASP A 369 23.21 -0.77 -4.32
N GLY A 370 22.36 -1.44 -3.53
CA GLY A 370 21.08 -0.87 -3.13
C GLY A 370 21.25 0.36 -2.24
N THR A 371 20.34 1.33 -2.37
CA THR A 371 20.42 2.59 -1.63
C THR A 371 19.13 2.89 -0.88
N ILE A 372 19.23 3.67 0.19
CA ILE A 372 18.07 4.14 0.95
C ILE A 372 17.97 5.65 0.88
N THR A 373 16.77 6.18 1.09
CA THR A 373 16.54 7.62 1.25
C THR A 373 16.06 7.89 2.68
N LEU A 374 16.76 8.79 3.36
CA LEU A 374 16.40 9.32 4.67
C LEU A 374 15.78 10.70 4.50
N THR A 375 14.65 10.94 5.18
CA THR A 375 14.02 12.27 5.24
C THR A 375 13.64 12.62 6.66
N GLU A 376 13.94 13.84 7.08
CA GLU A 376 13.49 14.38 8.37
C GLU A 376 11.99 14.73 8.33
N VAL A 377 11.27 14.40 9.38
CA VAL A 377 9.82 14.60 9.47
C VAL A 377 9.52 16.02 9.94
N SER A 378 8.88 16.80 9.07
CA SER A 378 8.46 18.18 9.33
C SER A 378 7.27 18.55 8.46
N MET A 379 6.53 19.59 8.87
CA MET A 379 5.46 20.18 8.03
C MET A 379 6.01 20.93 6.81
N GLU A 380 7.29 21.27 6.80
CA GLU A 380 7.99 21.84 5.64
C GLU A 380 8.45 20.75 4.66
N LYS A 381 8.77 21.13 3.42
CA LYS A 381 9.30 20.22 2.40
C LYS A 381 10.62 19.62 2.89
N ALA A 382 10.64 18.30 3.05
CA ALA A 382 11.80 17.60 3.61
C ALA A 382 12.89 17.42 2.55
N VAL A 383 14.15 17.55 2.97
CA VAL A 383 15.31 17.19 2.14
C VAL A 383 15.39 15.67 2.04
N LYS A 384 15.70 15.17 0.85
CA LYS A 384 15.81 13.74 0.53
C LYS A 384 17.27 13.33 0.47
N GLU A 385 17.75 12.72 1.55
CA GLU A 385 19.14 12.35 1.70
C GLU A 385 19.35 10.91 1.25
N LYS A 386 20.11 10.73 0.16
CA LYS A 386 20.40 9.40 -0.38
C LYS A 386 21.61 8.81 0.33
N LEU A 387 21.42 7.70 1.02
CA LEU A 387 22.46 6.99 1.76
C LEU A 387 22.87 5.71 1.03
N TYR A 388 24.15 5.38 1.14
CA TYR A 388 24.79 4.22 0.52
C TYR A 388 25.38 3.35 1.61
N CYS A 389 25.20 2.04 1.49
CA CYS A 389 25.77 1.09 2.43
C CYS A 389 27.30 1.08 2.31
N THR A 390 27.99 1.18 3.44
CA THR A 390 29.46 1.16 3.55
C THR A 390 29.95 -0.17 4.09
N THR A 391 29.17 -0.82 4.95
CA THR A 391 29.46 -2.13 5.52
C THR A 391 28.39 -3.12 5.07
N TYR A 392 28.59 -3.71 3.89
CA TYR A 392 27.77 -4.83 3.45
C TYR A 392 28.06 -6.01 4.37
N LYS A 393 27.20 -6.23 5.37
CA LYS A 393 27.30 -7.37 6.29
C LYS A 393 27.32 -8.65 5.44
N ASN A 394 28.37 -9.47 5.61
CA ASN A 394 28.79 -10.50 4.67
C ASN A 394 28.00 -11.81 4.87
N ALA A 395 27.53 -12.45 3.79
CA ALA A 395 26.71 -13.66 3.84
C ALA A 395 27.38 -14.87 4.56
N ASN A 396 28.70 -14.83 4.74
CA ASN A 396 29.50 -15.87 5.40
C ASN A 396 29.82 -15.56 6.86
N ASP A 397 29.48 -14.38 7.37
CA ASP A 397 29.68 -14.02 8.77
C ASP A 397 28.33 -13.69 9.41
N LEU A 398 27.54 -14.75 9.58
CA LEU A 398 26.19 -14.65 10.13
C LEU A 398 26.16 -14.34 11.64
N SER A 399 27.33 -14.32 12.28
CA SER A 399 27.49 -14.06 13.71
C SER A 399 27.12 -12.62 14.09
N ASN A 400 27.27 -11.68 13.15
CA ASN A 400 27.03 -10.24 13.33
C ASN A 400 25.61 -9.78 12.92
N TYR A 401 24.70 -10.69 12.57
CA TYR A 401 23.28 -10.36 12.36
C TYR A 401 22.48 -10.61 13.65
N ASN A 402 21.87 -9.55 14.19
CA ASN A 402 20.87 -9.64 15.27
C ASN A 402 19.45 -9.71 14.68
N VAL A 403 19.23 -10.62 13.73
CA VAL A 403 17.89 -11.16 13.47
C VAL A 403 17.98 -12.61 13.86
N VAL A 404 17.35 -12.97 14.98
CA VAL A 404 17.32 -14.36 15.43
C VAL A 404 16.27 -15.07 14.61
N SER A 405 16.70 -15.84 13.60
CA SER A 405 15.81 -16.78 12.91
C SER A 405 15.68 -18.05 13.73
N VAL A 406 14.44 -18.53 13.84
CA VAL A 406 14.04 -19.72 14.61
C VAL A 406 13.24 -20.64 13.69
N ALA A 407 13.49 -21.95 13.75
CA ALA A 407 12.74 -22.93 12.97
C ALA A 407 11.28 -23.07 13.45
N ALA A 408 10.43 -23.71 12.64
CA ALA A 408 9.03 -23.88 12.99
C ALA A 408 8.87 -24.82 14.21
N ASN A 409 8.07 -24.38 15.18
CA ASN A 409 7.87 -25.00 16.49
C ASN A 409 9.17 -25.20 17.27
N ASP A 410 10.10 -24.26 17.12
CA ASP A 410 11.41 -24.29 17.77
C ASP A 410 11.67 -22.97 18.51
N TYR A 411 12.77 -22.94 19.27
CA TYR A 411 13.23 -21.78 20.01
C TYR A 411 14.72 -21.50 19.82
N LYS A 412 15.15 -20.28 20.15
CA LYS A 412 16.55 -19.89 20.18
C LYS A 412 16.78 -18.84 21.25
N ILE A 413 17.83 -19.00 22.05
CA ILE A 413 18.22 -18.02 23.06
C ILE A 413 19.45 -17.27 22.55
N LYS A 414 19.39 -15.94 22.48
CA LYS A 414 20.51 -15.08 22.12
C LYS A 414 20.56 -13.89 23.05
N ASN A 415 21.71 -13.63 23.67
CA ASN A 415 21.94 -12.51 24.58
C ASN A 415 20.91 -12.44 25.74
N GLY A 416 20.49 -13.58 26.29
CA GLY A 416 19.52 -13.64 27.38
C GLY A 416 18.05 -13.46 26.98
N ILE A 417 17.78 -13.32 25.68
CA ILE A 417 16.42 -13.21 25.14
C ILE A 417 16.06 -14.53 24.45
N LEU A 418 14.88 -15.07 24.75
CA LEU A 418 14.34 -16.26 24.13
C LEU A 418 13.41 -15.89 22.97
N TYR A 419 13.62 -16.52 21.84
CA TYR A 419 12.88 -16.33 20.60
C TYR A 419 12.21 -17.64 20.20
N ILE A 420 10.96 -17.59 19.76
CA ILE A 420 10.23 -18.76 19.23
C ILE A 420 9.68 -18.50 17.84
N SER A 421 9.35 -19.56 17.11
CA SER A 421 8.53 -19.44 15.89
C SER A 421 7.56 -20.61 15.76
N TYR A 422 6.30 -20.33 15.42
CA TYR A 422 5.29 -21.37 15.14
C TYR A 422 5.33 -21.86 13.68
N ASP A 423 5.83 -21.03 12.76
CA ASP A 423 5.78 -21.27 11.31
C ASP A 423 7.14 -21.24 10.62
N GLY A 424 8.22 -20.99 11.38
CA GLY A 424 9.60 -20.85 10.89
C GLY A 424 9.85 -19.55 10.12
N LYS A 425 8.90 -18.62 10.14
CA LYS A 425 8.94 -17.34 9.40
C LYS A 425 8.83 -16.16 10.34
N ASN A 426 7.87 -16.21 11.27
CA ASN A 426 7.60 -15.16 12.24
C ASN A 426 8.30 -15.53 13.56
N THR A 427 9.25 -14.71 13.98
CA THR A 427 9.92 -14.87 15.26
C THR A 427 9.26 -13.99 16.31
N ILE A 428 8.94 -14.58 17.45
CA ILE A 428 8.30 -13.92 18.59
C ILE A 428 9.28 -13.94 19.75
N GLU A 429 9.46 -12.79 20.39
CA GLU A 429 10.21 -12.68 21.64
C GLU A 429 9.34 -13.14 22.80
N VAL A 430 9.88 -14.03 23.63
CA VAL A 430 9.21 -14.48 24.85
C VAL A 430 9.63 -13.56 26.00
N PRO A 431 8.68 -12.95 26.73
CA PRO A 431 9.00 -12.08 27.86
C PRO A 431 9.72 -12.85 28.97
N GLY A 432 10.88 -12.35 29.41
CA GLY A 432 11.64 -12.98 30.48
C GLY A 432 13.13 -12.66 30.38
N ASP A 433 13.88 -13.10 31.39
CA ASP A 433 15.34 -13.01 31.40
C ASP A 433 15.91 -14.43 31.38
N PHE A 434 16.31 -14.89 30.20
CA PHE A 434 16.78 -16.26 29.95
C PHE A 434 18.31 -16.36 29.97
N SER A 435 18.99 -15.35 30.51
CA SER A 435 20.46 -15.29 30.56
C SER A 435 21.06 -16.50 31.28
N ASN A 436 20.36 -17.04 32.27
CA ASN A 436 20.83 -18.16 33.10
C ASN A 436 20.36 -19.54 32.62
N ASP A 437 19.47 -19.61 31.63
CA ASP A 437 18.73 -20.84 31.29
C ASP A 437 19.07 -21.41 29.91
N SER A 438 20.09 -20.86 29.24
CA SER A 438 20.46 -21.25 27.87
C SER A 438 20.75 -22.75 27.66
N SER A 439 21.26 -23.43 28.68
CA SER A 439 21.53 -24.88 28.68
C SER A 439 20.53 -25.70 29.49
N SER A 440 19.49 -25.07 30.04
CA SER A 440 18.55 -25.72 30.96
C SER A 440 17.41 -26.43 30.23
N TYR A 441 17.17 -26.12 28.95
CA TYR A 441 16.05 -26.65 28.19
C TYR A 441 16.35 -27.97 27.47
N ASN A 442 15.37 -28.84 27.43
CA ASN A 442 15.31 -30.06 26.65
C ASN A 442 13.87 -30.25 26.14
N LYS A 443 13.63 -31.23 25.26
CA LYS A 443 12.33 -31.45 24.60
C LYS A 443 11.14 -31.72 25.54
N TYR A 444 11.36 -31.87 26.84
CA TYR A 444 10.33 -32.19 27.83
C TYR A 444 10.01 -31.07 28.81
N ASN A 445 10.87 -30.06 28.95
CA ASN A 445 10.71 -29.00 29.96
C ASN A 445 10.35 -27.62 29.37
N TYR A 446 9.83 -27.63 28.15
CA TYR A 446 9.09 -26.54 27.53
C TYR A 446 8.02 -27.12 26.60
N GLN A 447 7.07 -26.31 26.19
CA GLN A 447 6.09 -26.69 25.17
C GLN A 447 5.84 -25.52 24.23
N ILE A 448 5.83 -25.79 22.93
CA ILE A 448 5.40 -24.85 21.89
C ILE A 448 4.23 -25.50 21.16
N SER A 449 3.03 -24.97 21.36
CA SER A 449 1.84 -25.39 20.65
C SER A 449 0.89 -24.22 20.48
N LYS A 450 -0.09 -24.34 19.59
CA LYS A 450 -1.04 -23.25 19.31
C LYS A 450 -1.96 -23.00 20.51
N GLU A 451 -2.26 -24.07 21.23
CA GLU A 451 -3.17 -24.12 22.37
C GLU A 451 -2.48 -23.69 23.67
N LYS A 452 -1.19 -24.00 23.81
CA LYS A 452 -0.37 -23.60 24.96
C LYS A 452 1.10 -23.52 24.57
N THR A 453 1.73 -22.38 24.81
CA THR A 453 3.19 -22.25 24.75
C THR A 453 3.71 -21.83 26.11
N ILE A 454 4.69 -22.56 26.65
CA ILE A 454 5.23 -22.33 27.99
C ILE A 454 6.73 -22.57 28.05
N PHE A 455 7.40 -21.67 28.76
CA PHE A 455 8.81 -21.69 29.12
C PHE A 455 8.97 -21.30 30.59
N TYR A 456 10.17 -21.49 31.13
CA TYR A 456 10.52 -21.01 32.47
C TYR A 456 11.86 -20.28 32.47
N TYR A 457 12.03 -19.26 33.28
CA TYR A 457 13.33 -18.58 33.41
C TYR A 457 13.68 -18.30 34.87
N THR A 458 14.98 -18.15 35.13
CA THR A 458 15.54 -17.97 36.47
C THR A 458 16.11 -16.58 36.65
N LYS A 459 15.50 -15.79 37.54
CA LYS A 459 15.94 -14.44 37.88
C LYS A 459 16.03 -14.27 39.39
N ASN A 460 17.16 -13.78 39.89
CA ASN A 460 17.41 -13.56 41.32
C ASN A 460 17.13 -14.79 42.21
N GLN A 461 17.55 -15.98 41.77
CA GLN A 461 17.30 -17.27 42.46
C GLN A 461 15.81 -17.64 42.61
N LYS A 462 14.92 -17.00 41.83
CA LYS A 462 13.51 -17.33 41.72
C LYS A 462 13.22 -17.81 40.32
N LYS A 463 12.31 -18.77 40.20
CA LYS A 463 11.89 -19.32 38.92
C LYS A 463 10.53 -18.75 38.54
N TYR A 464 10.38 -18.45 37.26
CA TYR A 464 9.16 -17.88 36.70
C TYR A 464 8.70 -18.77 35.56
N LEU A 465 7.42 -19.15 35.56
CA LEU A 465 6.76 -19.69 34.37
C LEU A 465 6.27 -18.52 33.52
N VAL A 466 6.52 -18.58 32.22
CA VAL A 466 5.97 -17.66 31.23
C VAL A 466 5.25 -18.44 30.15
N TYR A 467 3.99 -18.10 29.92
CA TYR A 467 3.14 -18.84 28.99
C TYR A 467 2.17 -17.97 28.22
N SER A 468 1.71 -18.49 27.09
CA SER A 468 0.73 -17.90 26.19
C SER A 468 -0.25 -18.96 25.71
N ASP A 469 -1.53 -18.58 25.68
CA ASP A 469 -2.64 -19.42 25.24
C ASP A 469 -3.14 -19.02 23.84
N ASP A 470 -2.46 -18.05 23.20
CA ASP A 470 -2.91 -17.38 21.97
C ASP A 470 -1.76 -17.14 20.99
N MET A 471 -0.87 -18.12 20.87
CA MET A 471 0.26 -18.09 19.93
C MET A 471 1.21 -16.90 20.12
N GLY A 472 1.47 -16.52 21.37
CA GLY A 472 2.43 -15.47 21.74
C GLY A 472 1.90 -14.04 21.59
N VAL A 473 0.59 -13.84 21.45
CA VAL A 473 -0.04 -12.50 21.39
C VAL A 473 -0.10 -11.89 22.79
N ASN A 474 -0.52 -12.67 23.79
CA ASN A 474 -0.52 -12.29 25.19
C ASN A 474 0.31 -13.29 26.00
N TRP A 475 1.05 -12.76 26.97
CA TRP A 475 1.91 -13.53 27.87
C TRP A 475 1.50 -13.33 29.32
N GLN A 476 1.51 -14.41 30.07
CA GLN A 476 1.30 -14.43 31.52
C GLN A 476 2.58 -14.94 32.18
N THR A 477 2.89 -14.38 33.34
CA THR A 477 4.07 -14.77 34.12
C THR A 477 3.67 -15.05 35.56
N VAL A 478 4.11 -16.19 36.09
CA VAL A 478 3.82 -16.66 37.44
C VAL A 478 5.13 -17.02 38.11
N GLU A 479 5.34 -16.53 39.32
CA GLU A 479 6.48 -16.94 40.17
C GLU A 479 6.19 -18.33 40.75
N LEU A 480 7.15 -19.25 40.65
CA LEU A 480 7.08 -20.53 41.33
C LEU A 480 7.62 -20.39 42.75
N GLU A 481 6.92 -21.00 43.71
CA GLU A 481 7.34 -21.04 45.12
C GLU A 481 8.59 -21.92 45.31
N ASP A 482 8.77 -22.92 44.45
CA ASP A 482 9.86 -23.89 44.50
C ASP A 482 11.09 -23.45 43.67
N LYS A 483 12.27 -23.83 44.16
CA LYS A 483 13.57 -23.64 43.50
C LYS A 483 14.06 -24.89 42.77
N GLY A 484 13.32 -26.00 42.85
CA GLY A 484 13.63 -27.26 42.18
C GLY A 484 13.82 -27.12 40.67
N SER A 485 14.58 -28.02 40.07
CA SER A 485 14.82 -28.11 38.63
C SER A 485 13.61 -28.72 37.92
N ILE A 486 13.11 -28.05 36.87
CA ILE A 486 11.95 -28.54 36.10
C ILE A 486 12.47 -29.58 35.10
N GLN A 487 12.05 -30.82 35.29
CA GLN A 487 12.40 -31.95 34.44
C GLN A 487 11.43 -32.10 33.28
N ASN A 488 10.14 -31.91 33.57
CA ASN A 488 9.07 -32.01 32.59
C ASN A 488 8.01 -30.94 32.88
N ILE A 489 7.48 -30.33 31.84
CA ILE A 489 6.28 -29.50 31.94
C ILE A 489 5.43 -29.71 30.69
N GLN A 490 4.16 -30.04 30.88
CA GLN A 490 3.26 -30.37 29.79
C GLN A 490 1.84 -29.92 30.10
N PHE A 491 1.20 -29.28 29.12
CA PHE A 491 -0.21 -28.96 29.14
C PHE A 491 -0.97 -29.90 28.19
N ILE A 492 -2.01 -30.55 28.72
CA ILE A 492 -2.92 -31.41 27.95
C ILE A 492 -3.96 -30.55 27.22
N ASP A 493 -4.38 -29.46 27.86
CA ASP A 493 -5.21 -28.41 27.29
C ASP A 493 -4.82 -27.05 27.92
N ALA A 494 -5.55 -25.98 27.60
CA ALA A 494 -5.23 -24.63 28.08
C ALA A 494 -5.22 -24.49 29.62
N ASN A 495 -5.96 -25.36 30.34
CA ASN A 495 -6.17 -25.29 31.79
C ASN A 495 -5.42 -26.37 32.56
N ILE A 496 -5.37 -27.59 32.04
CA ILE A 496 -4.82 -28.77 32.74
C ILE A 496 -3.38 -29.01 32.29
N GLY A 497 -2.46 -28.96 33.25
CA GLY A 497 -1.05 -29.24 33.04
C GLY A 497 -0.42 -30.02 34.18
N PHE A 498 0.71 -30.64 33.89
CA PHE A 498 1.51 -31.46 34.80
C PHE A 498 2.97 -31.01 34.74
N MET A 499 3.66 -31.08 35.88
CA MET A 499 5.06 -30.70 36.01
C MET A 499 5.78 -31.71 36.89
N LEU A 500 6.99 -32.12 36.50
CA LEU A 500 7.91 -32.90 37.34
C LEU A 500 9.07 -32.00 37.74
N GLU A 501 9.30 -31.84 39.04
CA GLU A 501 10.36 -31.02 39.59
C GLU A 501 11.27 -31.85 40.49
N PHE A 502 12.58 -31.62 40.42
CA PHE A 502 13.55 -32.19 41.37
C PHE A 502 14.11 -31.10 42.27
N GLU A 503 13.87 -31.22 43.56
CA GLU A 503 14.36 -30.31 44.60
C GLU A 503 15.81 -30.60 44.96
N ASP A 504 16.16 -31.89 45.08
CA ASP A 504 17.51 -32.34 45.43
C ASP A 504 17.89 -33.62 44.67
N VAL A 505 19.16 -33.75 44.33
CA VAL A 505 19.70 -34.86 43.55
C VAL A 505 20.97 -35.38 44.23
N ALA A 506 20.95 -36.66 44.59
CA ALA A 506 22.08 -37.33 45.21
C ALA A 506 22.23 -38.78 44.73
N MET A 507 23.46 -39.15 44.35
CA MET A 507 23.85 -40.53 44.03
C MET A 507 22.87 -41.25 43.08
N GLY A 508 22.46 -40.58 41.99
CA GLY A 508 21.58 -41.18 40.98
C GLY A 508 20.11 -41.27 41.35
N THR A 509 19.74 -40.67 42.48
CA THR A 509 18.37 -40.58 42.97
C THR A 509 17.99 -39.10 43.12
N ALA A 510 16.74 -38.76 42.83
CA ALA A 510 16.21 -37.41 42.89
C ALA A 510 15.02 -37.33 43.85
N PHE A 511 15.08 -36.40 44.80
CA PHE A 511 13.93 -35.97 45.57
C PHE A 511 13.17 -34.94 44.75
N GLY A 512 11.89 -35.19 44.52
CA GLY A 512 11.09 -34.39 43.63
C GLY A 512 9.62 -34.66 43.80
N LYS A 513 8.84 -33.99 42.97
CA LYS A 513 7.38 -34.02 43.01
C LYS A 513 6.78 -33.87 41.63
N ILE A 514 5.60 -34.46 41.49
CA ILE A 514 4.71 -34.23 40.36
C ILE A 514 3.63 -33.28 40.85
N SER A 515 3.44 -32.18 40.14
CA SER A 515 2.43 -31.18 40.44
C SER A 515 1.44 -31.06 39.28
N LYS A 516 0.21 -30.68 39.61
CA LYS A 516 -0.88 -30.48 38.66
C LYS A 516 -1.44 -29.07 38.75
N THR A 517 -1.76 -28.49 37.60
CA THR A 517 -2.55 -27.26 37.49
C THR A 517 -3.90 -27.56 36.82
N VAL A 518 -4.92 -26.79 37.19
CA VAL A 518 -6.25 -26.82 36.58
C VAL A 518 -6.74 -25.42 36.15
N ASP A 519 -5.87 -24.41 36.27
CA ASP A 519 -6.17 -23.01 35.99
C ASP A 519 -5.19 -22.38 34.98
N GLY A 520 -4.52 -23.24 34.20
CA GLY A 520 -3.63 -22.83 33.13
C GLY A 520 -2.21 -22.49 33.59
N GLY A 521 -1.80 -22.95 34.78
CA GLY A 521 -0.47 -22.72 35.33
C GLY A 521 -0.37 -21.50 36.25
N LYS A 522 -1.50 -20.98 36.73
CA LYS A 522 -1.52 -19.90 37.73
C LYS A 522 -1.25 -20.44 39.12
N THR A 523 -1.81 -21.60 39.43
CA THR A 523 -1.54 -22.35 40.66
C THR A 523 -1.21 -23.80 40.35
N TRP A 524 -0.33 -24.37 41.16
CA TRP A 524 0.13 -25.76 41.08
C TRP A 524 -0.11 -26.44 42.41
N THR A 525 -0.56 -27.69 42.37
CA THR A 525 -0.79 -28.52 43.55
C THR A 525 -0.03 -29.82 43.41
N ASP A 526 0.76 -30.17 44.42
CA ASP A 526 1.54 -31.39 44.45
C ASP A 526 0.61 -32.61 44.56
N ILE A 527 0.82 -33.60 43.70
CA ILE A 527 -0.04 -34.79 43.59
C ILE A 527 0.68 -36.10 43.93
N SER A 528 2.01 -36.16 43.79
CA SER A 528 2.83 -37.31 44.18
C SER A 528 4.29 -36.93 44.32
N ASN A 529 5.04 -37.63 45.19
CA ASN A 529 6.49 -37.50 45.35
C ASN A 529 7.24 -38.77 44.90
N GLY A 530 6.60 -39.64 44.11
CA GLY A 530 7.14 -40.93 43.71
C GLY A 530 6.20 -41.79 42.85
N ILE A 531 6.43 -43.11 42.85
CA ILE A 531 5.63 -44.08 42.08
C ILE A 531 4.48 -44.72 42.88
N GLY A 532 4.40 -44.54 44.20
CA GLY A 532 3.37 -45.15 45.05
C GLY A 532 2.88 -44.28 46.21
N GLU A 533 1.91 -44.80 46.98
CA GLU A 533 1.28 -44.09 48.12
C GLU A 533 2.19 -43.97 49.36
N LYS A 534 3.28 -44.76 49.42
CA LYS A 534 4.27 -44.64 50.49
C LYS A 534 5.33 -43.63 50.06
N ASN A 535 5.40 -42.51 50.78
CA ASN A 535 6.25 -41.31 50.57
C ASN A 535 7.79 -41.54 50.51
N GLU A 536 8.28 -42.72 50.15
CA GLU A 536 9.71 -43.08 50.18
C GLU A 536 10.32 -43.37 48.79
N GLU A 537 9.51 -43.49 47.74
CA GLU A 537 10.02 -43.84 46.41
C GLU A 537 10.47 -42.60 45.64
N ARG A 538 11.75 -42.29 45.78
CA ARG A 538 12.42 -41.20 45.06
C ARG A 538 12.49 -41.48 43.55
N PHE A 539 12.50 -40.42 42.75
CA PHE A 539 12.74 -40.50 41.31
C PHE A 539 14.20 -40.89 41.01
N LYS A 540 14.48 -41.29 39.77
CA LYS A 540 15.86 -41.35 39.27
C LYS A 540 16.22 -40.01 38.65
N THR A 541 17.50 -39.68 38.61
CA THR A 541 17.98 -38.36 38.17
C THR A 541 17.73 -38.06 36.70
N ALA A 542 17.46 -39.07 35.89
CA ALA A 542 17.05 -38.92 34.50
C ALA A 542 15.59 -39.39 34.28
N SER A 543 14.78 -39.46 35.34
CA SER A 543 13.35 -39.74 35.20
C SER A 543 12.66 -38.67 34.37
N GLN A 544 11.75 -39.10 33.51
CA GLN A 544 10.96 -38.24 32.64
C GLN A 544 9.51 -38.69 32.67
N ILE A 545 8.57 -37.74 32.62
CA ILE A 545 7.13 -38.03 32.62
C ILE A 545 6.44 -37.39 31.42
N LYS A 546 5.45 -38.10 30.87
CA LYS A 546 4.57 -37.58 29.82
C LYS A 546 3.14 -38.04 30.04
N PHE A 547 2.21 -37.10 30.06
CA PHE A 547 0.78 -37.38 30.09
C PHE A 547 0.23 -37.40 28.66
N ILE A 548 -0.63 -38.37 28.38
CA ILE A 548 -1.27 -38.51 27.06
C ILE A 548 -2.72 -38.02 27.09
N ASP A 549 -3.33 -38.03 28.28
CA ASP A 549 -4.61 -37.43 28.58
C ASP A 549 -4.62 -37.04 30.07
N LYS A 550 -5.74 -36.48 30.54
CA LYS A 550 -5.88 -35.98 31.91
C LYS A 550 -5.63 -37.02 33.01
N ASN A 551 -5.75 -38.32 32.71
CA ASN A 551 -5.68 -39.40 33.70
C ASN A 551 -4.47 -40.32 33.46
N THR A 552 -4.11 -40.54 32.19
CA THR A 552 -3.08 -41.48 31.77
C THR A 552 -1.76 -40.78 31.49
N GLY A 553 -0.69 -41.25 32.12
CA GLY A 553 0.66 -40.79 31.91
C GLY A 553 1.68 -41.90 32.09
N PHE A 554 2.88 -41.67 31.58
CA PHE A 554 3.98 -42.61 31.59
C PHE A 554 5.21 -41.95 32.21
N LEU A 555 5.88 -42.66 33.10
CA LEU A 555 7.09 -42.23 33.79
C LEU A 555 8.21 -43.22 33.50
N THR A 556 9.36 -42.72 33.05
CA THR A 556 10.58 -43.51 32.93
C THR A 556 11.47 -43.31 34.16
N MET A 557 12.19 -44.35 34.57
CA MET A 557 13.14 -44.32 35.69
C MET A 557 14.45 -45.01 35.31
N PRO A 558 15.33 -44.34 34.53
CA PRO A 558 16.63 -44.88 34.13
C PRO A 558 17.61 -44.97 35.30
N LEU A 559 18.45 -46.01 35.31
CA LEU A 559 19.57 -46.10 36.24
C LEU A 559 20.67 -45.07 35.94
N THR A 560 21.49 -44.75 36.94
CA THR A 560 22.54 -43.72 36.89
C THR A 560 23.59 -43.93 35.80
N GLY A 561 23.72 -45.15 35.26
CA GLY A 561 24.60 -45.50 34.14
C GLY A 561 23.92 -45.50 32.77
N GLY A 562 22.59 -45.36 32.70
CA GLY A 562 21.82 -45.49 31.46
C GLY A 562 21.77 -46.93 30.91
N GLU A 563 22.16 -47.92 31.73
CA GLU A 563 22.18 -49.35 31.39
C GLU A 563 20.76 -49.84 31.14
N ASN A 564 19.81 -49.49 32.01
CA ASN A 564 18.40 -49.82 31.80
C ASN A 564 17.47 -48.73 32.34
N SER A 565 16.18 -48.86 32.05
CA SER A 565 15.16 -47.93 32.52
C SER A 565 13.84 -48.64 32.78
N ASP A 566 13.20 -48.37 33.91
CA ASP A 566 11.84 -48.85 34.14
C ASP A 566 10.81 -47.92 33.51
N LEU A 567 9.73 -48.48 32.97
CA LEU A 567 8.54 -47.74 32.55
C LEU A 567 7.37 -47.98 33.51
N TYR A 568 6.72 -46.90 33.91
CA TYR A 568 5.54 -46.92 34.76
C TYR A 568 4.37 -46.21 34.09
N ILE A 569 3.15 -46.66 34.37
CA ILE A 569 1.91 -46.05 33.90
C ILE A 569 1.03 -45.61 35.08
N THR A 570 0.49 -44.39 35.01
CA THR A 570 -0.55 -43.90 35.91
C THR A 570 -1.91 -43.92 35.20
N ARG A 571 -2.99 -44.14 35.96
CA ARG A 571 -4.38 -43.99 35.51
C ARG A 571 -5.21 -43.00 36.34
N ASP A 572 -4.60 -42.35 37.34
CA ASP A 572 -5.29 -41.53 38.34
C ASP A 572 -4.71 -40.10 38.43
N CYS A 573 -4.27 -39.57 37.30
CA CYS A 573 -3.60 -38.27 37.16
C CYS A 573 -2.20 -38.21 37.76
N GLY A 574 -1.53 -39.33 38.05
CA GLY A 574 -0.15 -39.35 38.55
C GLY A 574 -0.06 -39.48 40.07
N LYS A 575 -1.12 -39.95 40.73
CA LYS A 575 -1.10 -40.22 42.17
C LYS A 575 -0.46 -41.58 42.45
N THR A 576 -0.75 -42.58 41.62
CA THR A 576 -0.16 -43.92 41.71
C THR A 576 0.32 -44.42 40.36
N PHE A 577 1.40 -45.18 40.38
CA PHE A 577 2.01 -45.74 39.18
C PHE A 577 2.11 -47.26 39.28
N SER A 578 1.85 -47.94 38.16
CA SER A 578 2.04 -49.39 38.01
C SER A 578 3.15 -49.65 37.01
N LYS A 579 4.05 -50.58 37.31
CA LYS A 579 5.14 -50.96 36.41
C LYS A 579 4.60 -51.60 35.13
N VAL A 580 5.08 -51.15 33.98
CA VAL A 580 4.74 -51.71 32.67
C VAL A 580 5.76 -52.81 32.35
N ASN A 581 5.27 -54.05 32.15
CA ASN A 581 6.11 -55.18 31.78
C ASN A 581 5.83 -55.58 30.33
N ILE A 582 6.86 -55.54 29.48
CA ILE A 582 6.81 -55.97 28.09
C ILE A 582 7.83 -57.10 27.92
N LEU A 583 7.46 -58.16 27.18
CA LEU A 583 8.20 -59.43 27.05
C LEU A 583 9.73 -59.28 27.02
N GLU A 584 10.38 -60.03 27.90
CA GLU A 584 11.80 -59.96 28.27
C GLU A 584 12.74 -60.34 27.12
N SER A 585 13.67 -59.44 26.84
CA SER A 585 14.89 -59.69 26.09
C SER A 585 16.02 -59.07 26.91
N ASP A 586 17.00 -59.86 27.35
CA ASP A 586 18.08 -59.42 28.25
C ASP A 586 18.89 -58.21 27.72
N ILE A 587 18.78 -57.94 26.43
CA ILE A 587 19.48 -56.86 25.73
C ILE A 587 18.59 -55.67 25.36
N TYR A 588 17.26 -55.67 25.59
CA TYR A 588 16.39 -54.50 25.31
C TYR A 588 15.56 -54.16 26.56
N ASP A 589 16.15 -53.39 27.46
CA ASP A 589 15.62 -53.05 28.78
C ASP A 589 15.68 -51.54 29.07
N TYR A 590 15.99 -50.72 28.06
CA TYR A 590 15.97 -49.26 28.17
C TYR A 590 14.71 -48.66 27.57
N TYR A 591 13.72 -48.37 28.43
CA TYR A 591 12.42 -47.86 28.02
C TYR A 591 12.44 -46.34 27.77
N ASN A 592 11.96 -45.92 26.60
CA ASN A 592 11.71 -44.51 26.31
C ASN A 592 10.27 -44.11 26.63
N LEU A 593 10.01 -42.80 26.71
CA LEU A 593 8.63 -42.31 26.81
C LEU A 593 7.86 -42.57 25.51
N PRO A 594 6.58 -42.99 25.58
CA PRO A 594 5.81 -43.29 24.39
C PRO A 594 5.51 -42.05 23.52
N THR A 595 5.46 -42.28 22.22
CA THR A 595 5.03 -41.32 21.20
C THR A 595 3.63 -41.66 20.70
N ILE A 596 2.92 -40.67 20.16
CA ILE A 596 1.57 -40.86 19.61
C ILE A 596 1.62 -40.43 18.15
N GLU A 597 1.24 -41.33 17.25
CA GLU A 597 1.12 -41.07 15.83
C GLU A 597 -0.16 -41.74 15.32
N ASN A 598 -1.01 -40.99 14.61
CA ASN A 598 -2.28 -41.50 14.05
C ASN A 598 -3.16 -42.25 15.06
N GLU A 599 -3.38 -41.67 16.25
CA GLU A 599 -4.17 -42.25 17.36
C GLU A 599 -3.62 -43.55 17.95
N LYS A 600 -2.47 -44.03 17.50
CA LYS A 600 -1.77 -45.19 18.08
C LYS A 600 -0.57 -44.74 18.90
N MET A 601 -0.27 -45.50 19.95
CA MET A 601 0.87 -45.23 20.81
C MET A 601 2.03 -46.14 20.43
N TYR A 602 3.22 -45.56 20.31
CA TYR A 602 4.43 -46.30 20.04
C TYR A 602 5.40 -46.18 21.21
N LEU A 603 6.03 -47.30 21.57
CA LEU A 603 7.06 -47.37 22.58
C LEU A 603 8.31 -47.97 21.96
N GLU A 604 9.43 -47.30 22.20
CA GLU A 604 10.73 -47.74 21.73
C GLU A 604 11.55 -48.20 22.93
N ILE A 605 12.00 -49.45 22.88
CA ILE A 605 12.83 -50.06 23.92
C ILE A 605 14.21 -50.31 23.32
N GLY A 606 15.21 -49.61 23.84
CA GLY A 606 16.61 -49.72 23.42
C GLY A 606 17.42 -50.67 24.30
N GLN A 607 18.71 -50.80 23.98
CA GLN A 607 19.64 -51.69 24.69
C GLN A 607 20.44 -51.03 25.84
N GLY A 608 20.17 -49.77 26.15
CA GLY A 608 20.93 -49.04 27.16
C GLY A 608 22.40 -48.83 26.83
N SER A 609 23.19 -48.36 27.78
CA SER A 609 24.60 -48.03 27.59
C SER A 609 25.54 -49.26 27.57
N ASP A 610 25.07 -50.40 28.04
CA ASP A 610 25.78 -51.68 28.15
C ASP A 610 25.43 -52.68 27.02
N GLY A 611 24.52 -52.31 26.12
CA GLY A 611 24.13 -53.13 24.97
C GLY A 611 25.20 -53.32 23.88
N ASP A 612 25.08 -54.43 23.14
CA ASP A 612 26.02 -54.90 22.11
C ASP A 612 26.34 -53.90 20.99
N TYR A 613 25.47 -52.90 20.78
CA TYR A 613 25.66 -51.82 19.79
C TYR A 613 25.87 -50.43 20.44
N ASN A 614 26.42 -50.36 21.65
CA ASN A 614 26.51 -49.13 22.46
C ASN A 614 25.14 -48.42 22.60
N GLY A 615 24.06 -49.19 22.71
CA GLY A 615 22.69 -48.67 22.79
C GLY A 615 22.06 -48.20 21.48
N GLY A 616 22.72 -48.42 20.35
CA GLY A 616 22.29 -47.93 19.04
C GLY A 616 21.15 -48.70 18.35
N ASP A 617 20.63 -49.76 18.96
CA ASP A 617 19.54 -50.59 18.42
C ASP A 617 18.31 -50.54 19.32
N SER A 618 17.12 -50.68 18.73
CA SER A 618 15.84 -50.58 19.45
C SER A 618 14.72 -51.42 18.84
N LYS A 619 13.78 -51.82 19.69
CA LYS A 619 12.53 -52.47 19.28
C LYS A 619 11.37 -51.51 19.45
N LYS A 620 10.54 -51.43 18.40
CA LYS A 620 9.32 -50.61 18.40
C LYS A 620 8.11 -51.48 18.73
N TYR A 621 7.28 -51.01 19.65
CA TYR A 621 6.03 -51.62 20.07
C TYR A 621 4.89 -50.65 19.82
N CYS A 622 3.70 -51.17 19.52
CA CYS A 622 2.48 -50.41 19.29
C CYS A 622 1.41 -50.83 20.31
N SER A 623 0.71 -49.85 20.85
CA SER A 623 -0.46 -50.03 21.70
C SER A 623 -1.67 -49.30 21.11
N GLU A 624 -2.79 -50.01 21.02
CA GLU A 624 -4.08 -49.48 20.57
C GLU A 624 -5.06 -49.25 21.75
N ASP A 625 -4.68 -49.66 22.95
CA ASP A 625 -5.51 -49.64 24.16
C ASP A 625 -4.95 -48.71 25.25
N LYS A 626 -4.27 -47.64 24.83
CA LYS A 626 -3.63 -46.64 25.70
C LYS A 626 -2.60 -47.24 26.67
N GLY A 627 -1.81 -48.20 26.21
CA GLY A 627 -0.70 -48.81 26.96
C GLY A 627 -1.10 -49.92 27.93
N ASN A 628 -2.29 -50.53 27.78
CA ASN A 628 -2.62 -51.74 28.54
C ASN A 628 -1.95 -52.98 27.94
N SER A 629 -1.79 -53.02 26.61
CA SER A 629 -1.06 -54.04 25.89
C SER A 629 -0.16 -53.43 24.81
N TRP A 630 0.94 -54.12 24.53
CA TRP A 630 1.97 -53.70 23.59
C TRP A 630 2.31 -54.85 22.65
N ASN A 631 2.21 -54.59 21.34
CA ASN A 631 2.52 -55.56 20.29
C ASN A 631 3.75 -55.10 19.51
N ILE A 632 4.67 -56.01 19.20
CA ILE A 632 5.87 -55.68 18.41
C ILE A 632 5.48 -55.19 17.01
N VAL A 633 6.14 -54.13 16.53
CA VAL A 633 6.02 -53.61 15.18
C VAL A 633 7.19 -54.17 14.39
N ASN A 634 6.92 -55.11 13.48
CA ASN A 634 7.92 -55.69 12.59
C ASN A 634 8.23 -54.77 11.39
#